data_AF-W7TNG3-F1
#
_entry.id   AF-W7TNG3-F1
#
_cell.length_a   1.000
_cell.length_b   1.000
_cell.length_c   1.000
_cell.angle_alpha   90.00
_cell.angle_beta   90.00
_cell.angle_gamma   90.00
#
_symmetry.space_group_name_H-M   'P 1'
#
loop_
_entity.id
_entity.type
_entity.pdbx_description
1 polymer ?
#
loop_
_entity_poly.entity_id
_entity_poly.type
_entity_poly.pdbx_seq_one_letter_code
_entity_poly.pdbx_strand_id
1 'polypeptide(L)' 'MDVTKGVTPDQEFVKIMYDELVDLMGAEQAELAQASKPPTVILLAGLQGAGKTTAAAKLALYCQVS' A
#
# COMPACT_ATOMS: atom_id res chain seq x y z
N MET A 1 29.56 -20.43 14.31
CA MET A 1 28.85 -19.59 15.28
C MET A 1 28.81 -18.20 14.66
N ASP A 2 27.84 -17.98 13.78
CA ASP A 2 27.67 -16.65 13.19
C ASP A 2 26.88 -15.79 14.15
N VAL A 3 27.56 -14.76 14.65
CA VAL A 3 27.04 -13.79 15.59
C VAL A 3 26.02 -12.95 14.82
N THR A 4 24.74 -13.27 14.99
CA THR A 4 23.63 -12.37 14.64
C THR A 4 23.94 -11.03 15.29
N LYS A 5 24.30 -10.03 14.46
CA LYS A 5 24.60 -8.67 14.89
C LYS A 5 23.49 -8.21 15.83
N GLY A 6 23.85 -7.94 17.07
CA GLY A 6 22.93 -7.65 18.16
C GLY A 6 22.01 -6.48 17.80
N VAL A 7 20.73 -6.80 17.62
CA VAL A 7 19.66 -5.81 17.63
C VAL A 7 19.56 -5.31 19.07
N THR A 8 19.65 -4.00 19.28
CA THR A 8 19.49 -3.45 20.63
C THR A 8 18.04 -3.63 21.09
N PRO A 9 17.76 -3.78 22.39
CA PRO A 9 16.39 -3.91 22.90
C PRO A 9 15.43 -2.82 22.39
N ASP A 10 15.94 -1.60 22.21
CA ASP A 10 15.19 -0.46 21.67
C ASP A 10 14.80 -0.67 20.20
N GLN A 11 15.66 -1.28 19.39
CA GLN A 11 15.38 -1.61 17.99
C GLN A 11 14.35 -2.74 17.88
N GLU A 12 14.39 -3.72 18.78
CA GLU A 12 13.37 -4.79 18.82
C GLU A 12 12.00 -4.23 19.20
N PHE A 13 11.93 -3.27 20.12
CA PHE A 13 10.68 -2.59 20.46
C PHE A 13 10.08 -1.82 19.27
N VAL A 14 10.91 -1.05 18.54
CA VAL A 14 10.47 -0.33 17.33
C VAL A 14 9.97 -1.30 16.26
N LYS A 15 10.66 -2.43 16.10
CA LYS A 15 10.27 -3.47 15.15
C LYS A 15 8.91 -4.07 15.52
N ILE A 16 8.68 -4.41 16.78
CA ILE A 16 7.37 -4.94 17.24
C ILE A 16 6.25 -3.93 16.97
N MET A 17 6.48 -2.65 17.27
CA MET A 17 5.49 -1.60 16.99
C MET A 17 5.22 -1.44 15.49
N TYR A 18 6.27 -1.54 14.66
CA TYR A 18 6.13 -1.49 13.20
C TYR A 18 5.33 -2.68 12.67
N ASP A 19 5.67 -3.90 13.11
CA ASP A 19 5.01 -5.13 12.68
C ASP A 19 3.52 -5.08 13.05
N GLU A 20 3.17 -4.62 14.26
CA GLU A 20 1.77 -4.46 14.69
C GLU A 20 1.02 -3.40 13.85
N LEU A 21 1.69 -2.31 13.46
CA LEU A 21 1.09 -1.29 12.59
C LEU A 21 0.88 -1.83 11.16
N VAL A 22 1.79 -2.64 10.64
CA VAL A 22 1.64 -3.28 9.33
C VAL A 22 0.45 -4.24 9.35
N ASP A 23 0.35 -5.09 10.37
CA ASP A 23 -0.76 -6.02 10.52
C ASP A 23 -2.10 -5.30 10.65
N LEU A 24 -2.14 -4.19 11.40
CA LEU A 24 -3.34 -3.37 11.56
C LEU A 24 -3.77 -2.68 10.25
N MET A 25 -2.83 -2.18 9.46
CA MET A 25 -3.13 -1.47 8.20
C MET A 25 -3.47 -2.40 7.04
N GLY A 26 -3.13 -3.68 7.16
CA GLY A 26 -3.30 -4.70 6.13
C GLY A 26 -1.94 -5.27 5.75
N ALA A 27 -1.68 -6.50 6.19
CA ALA A 27 -0.39 -7.18 6.02
C ALA A 27 -0.05 -7.50 4.55
N GLU A 28 -1.06 -7.56 3.67
CA GLU A 28 -0.89 -7.92 2.27
C GLU A 28 -1.18 -6.74 1.33
N GLN A 29 -0.33 -6.58 0.32
CA GLN A 29 -0.55 -5.63 -0.75
C GLN A 29 -1.64 -6.15 -1.68
N ALA A 30 -2.77 -5.44 -1.74
CA ALA A 30 -3.82 -5.73 -2.71
C ALA A 30 -3.44 -5.20 -4.10
N GLU A 31 -3.58 -6.04 -5.12
CA GLU A 31 -3.49 -5.61 -6.52
C GLU A 31 -4.73 -4.83 -6.95
N LEU A 32 -4.59 -4.04 -8.02
CA LEU A 32 -5.73 -3.33 -8.60
C LEU A 32 -6.68 -4.33 -9.28
N ALA A 33 -7.90 -4.42 -8.78
CA ALA A 33 -8.91 -5.32 -9.32
C ALA A 33 -9.22 -5.05 -10.80
N GLN A 34 -9.12 -6.08 -11.64
CA GLN A 34 -9.48 -6.02 -13.05
C GLN A 34 -10.77 -6.80 -13.31
N ALA A 35 -11.62 -6.27 -14.19
CA ALA A 35 -12.83 -6.97 -14.61
C ALA A 35 -12.45 -8.20 -15.45
N SER A 36 -13.12 -9.33 -15.21
CA SER A 36 -12.91 -10.56 -15.98
C SER A 36 -13.25 -10.43 -17.46
N LYS A 37 -14.10 -9.44 -17.81
CA LYS A 37 -14.39 -9.04 -19.19
C LYS A 37 -14.14 -7.54 -19.33
N PRO A 38 -13.24 -7.11 -20.22
CA PRO A 38 -13.00 -5.70 -20.49
C PRO A 38 -14.27 -4.98 -20.96
N PRO A 39 -14.43 -3.67 -20.67
CA PRO A 39 -13.49 -2.79 -19.96
C PRO A 39 -13.66 -2.80 -18.42
N THR A 40 -12.57 -2.58 -17.69
CA THR A 40 -12.60 -2.29 -16.24
C THR A 40 -13.00 -0.83 -16.03
N VAL A 41 -14.05 -0.59 -15.26
CA VAL A 41 -14.53 0.76 -14.92
C VAL A 41 -14.25 1.06 -13.45
N ILE A 42 -13.52 2.15 -13.18
CA ILE A 42 -13.13 2.56 -11.82
C ILE A 42 -13.80 3.89 -11.48
N LEU A 43 -14.57 3.92 -10.40
CA LEU A 43 -15.19 5.14 -9.87
C LEU A 43 -14.32 5.75 -8.77
N LEU A 44 -13.96 7.03 -8.92
CA LEU A 44 -13.25 7.79 -7.89
C LEU A 44 -14.24 8.64 -7.12
N ALA A 45 -14.49 8.27 -5.86
CA ALA A 45 -15.41 8.97 -4.95
C ALA A 45 -14.67 9.45 -3.69
N GLY A 46 -15.18 10.51 -3.04
CA GLY A 46 -14.54 11.14 -1.90
C GLY A 46 -14.96 12.60 -1.73
N LEU A 47 -14.57 13.20 -0.60
CA LEU A 47 -14.93 14.57 -0.24
C LEU A 47 -14.37 15.61 -1.23
N GLN A 48 -14.95 16.81 -1.23
CA GLN A 48 -14.41 17.94 -2.00
C GLN A 48 -12.99 18.26 -1.51
N GLY A 49 -12.07 18.52 -2.43
CA GLY A 49 -10.66 18.73 -2.09
C GLY A 49 -9.84 17.46 -1.78
N ALA A 50 -10.44 16.26 -1.74
CA ALA A 50 -9.72 15.01 -1.44
C ALA A 50 -8.74 14.51 -2.53
N GLY A 51 -8.49 15.31 -3.58
CA GLY A 51 -7.50 14.98 -4.60
C GLY A 51 -7.93 13.95 -5.67
N LYS A 52 -9.23 13.65 -5.82
CA LYS A 52 -9.74 12.67 -6.81
C LYS A 52 -9.22 12.88 -8.24
N THR A 53 -9.17 14.13 -8.72
CA THR A 53 -8.68 14.44 -10.07
C THR A 53 -7.19 14.14 -10.22
N THR A 54 -6.39 14.46 -9.21
CA THR A 54 -4.95 14.15 -9.19
C THR A 54 -4.72 12.65 -9.09
N ALA A 55 -5.52 11.95 -8.28
CA ALA A 55 -5.48 10.49 -8.18
C ALA A 55 -5.84 9.84 -9.52
N ALA A 56 -6.84 10.36 -10.25
CA ALA A 56 -7.21 9.87 -11.58
C ALA A 56 -6.04 9.93 -12.57
N ALA A 57 -5.33 11.06 -12.62
CA ALA A 57 -4.19 11.24 -13.52
C ALA A 57 -3.03 10.28 -13.18
N LYS A 58 -2.72 10.12 -11.88
CA LYS A 58 -1.69 9.17 -11.42
C LYS A 58 -2.07 7.73 -11.72
N LEU A 59 -3.32 7.36 -11.49
CA LEU A 59 -3.83 6.02 -11.78
C LEU A 59 -3.81 5.72 -13.28
N ALA A 60 -4.17 6.68 -14.12
CA ALA A 60 -4.09 6.53 -15.57
C ALA A 60 -2.65 6.29 -16.06
N LEU A 61 -1.68 7.03 -15.52
CA LEU A 61 -0.26 6.81 -15.82
C LEU A 61 0.20 5.42 -15.35
N TYR A 62 -0.18 5.01 -14.14
CA TYR A 62 0.15 3.68 -13.62
C TYR A 62 -0.37 2.56 -14.53
N CYS A 63 -1.63 2.64 -14.98
CA CYS A 63 -2.26 1.66 -15.87
C CYS A 63 -1.76 1.71 -17.33
N GLN A 64 -1.03 2.76 -17.75
CA GLN A 64 -0.40 2.80 -19.07
C GLN A 64 0.96 2.10 -19.09
N VAL A 65 1.67 2.11 -17.96
CA VAL A 65 3.04 1.58 -17.84
C VAL A 65 3.04 0.12 -17.37
N SER A 66 1.97 -0.31 -16.70
CA SER A 66 1.74 -1.70 -16.28
C SER A 66 1.13 -2.53 -17.41
#